data_AF-A0A1F3PM94-F1
#
_entry.id   AF-A0A1F3PM94-F1
#
_cell.length_a   1.000
_cell.length_b   1.000
_cell.length_c   1.000
_cell.angle_alpha   90.00
_cell.angle_beta   90.00
_cell.angle_gamma   90.00
#
_symmetry.space_group_name_H-M   'P 1'
#
loop_
_entity.id
_entity.type
_entity.pdbx_description
1 polymer ?
#
loop_
_entity_poly.entity_id
_entity_poly.type
_entity_poly.pdbx_seq_one_letter_code
_entity_poly.pdbx_strand_id
1 'polypeptide(L)'
;MRKKTLIFIIVMIGISLTGNTQSVRRQSISSCGTTNTSSTETFEQTVGQPYNTTAFYCTESSVLQGFQQPVIFSAEKVNSEKTESLNLCFYPNPATYVITIQSEFIVKSPIITVNDINGKLIQTEKMVEFQKCEIYCDSWVDGTYILTVVDENGLNTSRKIIIKK
;
A
#
# COMPACT_ATOMS: atom_id res chain seq x y z
N MET A 1 19.16 33.06 40.44
CA MET A 1 18.84 31.62 40.53
C MET A 1 20.12 30.81 40.53
N ARG A 2 20.25 29.76 41.36
CA ARG A 2 21.44 28.90 41.37
C ARG A 2 21.54 28.14 40.04
N LYS A 3 22.74 28.08 39.44
CA LYS A 3 23.02 27.49 38.11
C LYS A 3 22.42 26.08 37.93
N LYS A 4 22.37 25.28 38.99
CA LYS A 4 21.78 23.91 39.00
C LYS A 4 20.26 23.91 38.80
N THR A 5 19.55 24.87 39.40
CA THR A 5 18.09 25.02 39.23
C THR A 5 17.73 25.41 37.80
N LEU A 6 18.57 26.25 37.18
CA LEU A 6 18.38 26.66 35.79
C LEU A 6 18.55 25.47 34.82
N ILE A 7 19.56 24.64 35.02
CA ILE A 7 19.81 23.44 34.20
C ILE A 7 18.66 22.44 34.32
N PHE A 8 18.14 22.23 35.53
CA PHE A 8 17.01 21.32 35.75
C PHE A 8 15.74 21.77 35.00
N ILE A 9 15.45 23.07 35.00
CA ILE A 9 14.31 23.64 34.28
C ILE A 9 14.48 23.47 32.76
N ILE A 10 15.70 23.68 32.24
CA ILE A 10 15.99 23.52 30.81
C ILE A 10 15.80 22.06 30.36
N VAL A 11 16.22 21.09 31.18
CA VAL A 11 16.06 19.67 30.88
C VAL A 11 14.57 19.27 30.85
N MET A 12 13.78 19.74 31.81
CA MET A 12 12.35 19.45 31.86
C MET A 12 11.58 20.03 30.66
N ILE A 13 11.95 21.24 30.22
CA ILE A 13 11.39 21.86 29.01
C ILE A 13 11.79 21.06 27.76
N GLY A 14 13.04 20.61 27.67
CA GLY A 14 13.53 19.80 26.54
C GLY A 14 12.76 18.48 26.34
N ILE A 15 12.34 17.83 27.43
CA ILE A 15 11.59 16.56 27.37
C ILE A 15 10.16 16.77 26.88
N SER A 16 9.53 17.92 27.17
CA SER A 16 8.16 18.22 26.71
C SER A 16 8.05 18.47 25.20
N LEU A 17 9.17 18.74 24.51
CA LEU A 17 9.20 19.09 23.09
C LEU A 17 9.21 17.87 22.14
N THR A 18 9.40 16.65 22.65
CA THR A 18 9.50 15.43 21.82
C THR A 18 8.25 14.54 21.85
N GLY A 19 7.17 14.99 22.52
CA GLY A 19 5.90 14.26 22.57
C GLY A 19 4.99 14.53 21.36
N ASN A 20 4.95 13.61 20.39
CA ASN A 20 3.91 13.60 19.35
C ASN A 20 2.69 12.80 19.87
N THR A 21 1.69 13.44 20.48
CA THR A 21 0.55 12.72 21.10
C THR A 21 -0.84 13.31 20.80
N GLN A 22 -1.02 14.06 19.71
CA GLN A 22 -2.37 14.41 19.27
C GLN A 22 -2.51 14.23 17.76
N SER A 23 -3.43 13.33 17.37
CA SER A 23 -3.94 13.24 16.01
C SER A 23 -5.32 13.90 16.01
N VAL A 24 -5.49 14.96 15.22
CA VAL A 24 -6.78 15.63 15.09
C VAL A 24 -7.70 14.74 14.26
N ARG A 25 -8.58 14.01 14.94
CA ARG A 25 -9.67 13.27 14.29
C ARG A 25 -10.96 14.07 14.42
N ARG A 26 -11.72 14.16 13.32
CA ARG A 26 -13.05 14.77 13.35
C ARG A 26 -13.96 13.96 14.29
N GLN A 27 -14.50 14.60 15.32
CA GLN A 27 -15.43 14.00 16.28
C GLN A 27 -16.50 15.03 16.65
N SER A 28 -17.71 14.57 16.96
CA SER A 28 -18.77 15.40 17.51
C SER A 28 -19.31 14.75 18.78
N ILE A 29 -19.61 15.57 19.79
CA ILE A 29 -20.32 15.13 20.98
C ILE A 29 -21.79 15.49 20.75
N SER A 30 -22.61 14.48 20.43
CA SER A 30 -24.05 14.66 20.22
C SER A 30 -24.82 13.92 21.31
N SER A 31 -25.95 14.49 21.74
CA SER A 31 -26.88 13.86 22.67
C SER A 31 -27.98 13.03 21.98
N CYS A 32 -28.07 13.05 20.64
CA CYS A 32 -29.12 12.33 19.89
C CYS A 32 -28.73 11.99 18.43
N GLY A 33 -28.96 10.74 18.00
CA GLY A 33 -28.76 10.27 16.63
C GLY A 33 -29.43 8.90 16.41
N THR A 34 -29.66 8.51 15.15
CA THR A 34 -30.29 7.23 14.82
C THR A 34 -29.83 6.71 13.44
N THR A 35 -29.85 5.38 13.27
CA THR A 35 -29.53 4.72 12.00
C THR A 35 -30.63 3.73 11.70
N ASN A 36 -31.20 3.82 10.50
CA ASN A 36 -32.17 2.86 10.01
C ASN A 36 -31.67 2.21 8.72
N THR A 37 -31.75 0.88 8.69
CA THR A 37 -31.32 0.06 7.55
C THR A 37 -32.49 -0.71 6.99
N SER A 38 -32.61 -0.65 5.68
CA SER A 38 -33.44 -1.53 4.85
C SER A 38 -32.53 -2.47 4.05
N SER A 39 -33.11 -3.47 3.37
CA SER A 39 -32.39 -4.52 2.66
C SER A 39 -31.41 -4.03 1.57
N THR A 40 -31.58 -2.80 1.08
CA THR A 40 -30.77 -2.19 0.01
C THR A 40 -30.26 -0.79 0.35
N GLU A 41 -30.74 -0.16 1.42
CA GLU A 41 -30.44 1.25 1.71
C GLU A 41 -30.26 1.48 3.21
N THR A 42 -29.27 2.29 3.55
CA THR A 42 -28.90 2.63 4.92
C THR A 42 -29.00 4.13 5.09
N PHE A 43 -29.79 4.59 6.08
CA PHE A 43 -29.96 5.99 6.40
C PHE A 43 -29.42 6.27 7.81
N GLU A 44 -28.42 7.14 7.90
CA GLU A 44 -27.76 7.54 9.15
C GLU A 44 -28.03 9.01 9.45
N GLN A 45 -28.36 9.35 10.70
CA GLN A 45 -28.64 10.72 11.12
C GLN A 45 -28.04 10.99 12.50
N THR A 46 -27.45 12.17 12.68
CA THR A 46 -26.98 12.66 13.99
C THR A 46 -27.36 14.14 14.17
N VAL A 47 -27.82 14.51 15.35
CA VAL A 47 -28.37 15.85 15.66
C VAL A 47 -27.35 16.67 16.46
N GLY A 48 -27.29 17.99 16.21
CA GLY A 48 -26.39 18.91 16.94
C GLY A 48 -25.00 19.08 16.32
N GLN A 49 -24.80 18.58 15.10
CA GLN A 49 -23.58 18.79 14.33
C GLN A 49 -23.73 20.04 13.45
N PRO A 50 -22.82 21.03 13.51
CA PRO A 50 -22.88 22.19 12.64
C PRO A 50 -22.54 21.79 11.19
N TYR A 51 -23.37 22.22 10.24
CA TYR A 51 -23.17 22.01 8.81
C TYR A 51 -23.60 23.28 8.04
N ASN A 52 -22.99 23.54 6.88
CA ASN A 52 -23.27 24.70 6.01
C ASN A 52 -23.75 24.29 4.61
N THR A 53 -24.25 23.06 4.46
CA THR A 53 -24.79 22.55 3.19
C THR A 53 -26.30 22.78 3.12
N THR A 54 -26.78 23.32 2.00
CA THR A 54 -28.23 23.51 1.75
C THR A 54 -28.79 22.32 0.98
N ALA A 55 -29.88 21.77 1.48
CA ALA A 55 -30.55 20.62 0.88
C ALA A 55 -31.74 21.07 0.04
N PHE A 56 -31.80 20.58 -1.20
CA PHE A 56 -32.95 20.77 -2.09
C PHE A 56 -33.82 19.52 -2.13
N TYR A 57 -35.12 19.76 -2.15
CA TYR A 57 -36.12 18.72 -2.26
C TYR A 57 -37.00 19.03 -3.46
N CYS A 58 -36.97 18.15 -4.46
CA CYS A 58 -38.13 17.61 -5.18
C CYS A 58 -37.70 16.84 -6.44
N THR A 59 -38.28 15.63 -6.59
CA THR A 59 -38.26 14.66 -7.72
C THR A 59 -36.93 13.94 -8.04
N GLU A 60 -36.93 12.61 -7.86
CA GLU A 60 -35.91 11.54 -8.14
C GLU A 60 -34.54 11.52 -7.42
N SER A 61 -34.19 12.50 -6.58
CA SER A 61 -32.97 12.50 -5.75
C SER A 61 -33.28 12.92 -4.31
N SER A 62 -32.51 12.43 -3.32
CA SER A 62 -32.57 12.95 -1.95
C SER A 62 -31.24 12.91 -1.19
N VAL A 63 -31.18 13.74 -0.15
CA VAL A 63 -30.00 14.50 0.28
C VAL A 63 -29.68 14.20 1.74
N LEU A 64 -28.39 14.16 2.09
CA LEU A 64 -27.97 13.71 3.41
C LEU A 64 -27.36 14.82 4.25
N GLN A 65 -27.90 14.97 5.47
CA GLN A 65 -27.41 15.85 6.53
C GLN A 65 -26.88 15.02 7.70
N GLY A 66 -25.71 15.40 8.22
CA GLY A 66 -25.02 14.82 9.36
C GLY A 66 -23.62 15.46 9.51
N PHE A 67 -22.81 14.97 10.46
CA PHE A 67 -21.35 15.04 10.37
C PHE A 67 -20.92 13.78 9.65
N GLN A 68 -20.77 13.97 8.36
CA GLN A 68 -20.65 12.90 7.40
C GLN A 68 -19.37 12.09 7.57
N GLN A 69 -19.52 10.79 7.35
CA GLN A 69 -18.43 9.88 7.11
C GLN A 69 -17.84 10.12 5.71
N PRO A 70 -16.51 10.23 5.56
CA PRO A 70 -15.92 10.20 4.24
C PRO A 70 -16.01 8.76 3.73
N VAL A 71 -16.86 8.56 2.74
CA VAL A 71 -16.82 7.37 1.88
C VAL A 71 -15.56 7.50 1.02
N ILE A 72 -14.39 7.16 1.59
CA ILE A 72 -13.13 7.20 0.84
C ILE A 72 -13.10 5.94 -0.01
N PHE A 73 -13.60 6.06 -1.23
CA PHE A 73 -13.10 5.25 -2.32
C PHE A 73 -12.24 6.18 -3.18
N SER A 74 -10.91 6.10 -3.04
CA SER A 74 -10.03 6.57 -4.11
C SER A 74 -10.10 5.51 -5.21
N ALA A 75 -10.95 5.72 -6.20
CA ALA A 75 -10.66 5.13 -7.51
C ALA A 75 -9.47 5.91 -8.06
N GLU A 76 -8.24 5.50 -7.69
CA GLU A 76 -7.08 5.92 -8.45
C GLU A 76 -7.35 5.50 -9.89
N LYS A 77 -7.57 6.49 -10.77
CA LYS A 77 -7.35 6.25 -12.18
C LYS A 77 -5.85 6.04 -12.26
N VAL A 78 -5.44 4.79 -12.21
CA VAL A 78 -4.12 4.39 -12.67
C VAL A 78 -4.13 4.84 -14.12
N ASN A 79 -3.65 6.06 -14.38
CA ASN A 79 -3.00 6.34 -15.64
C ASN A 79 -1.81 5.37 -15.60
N SER A 80 -2.08 4.13 -15.97
CA SER A 80 -1.10 3.37 -16.71
C SER A 80 -0.92 4.19 -17.98
N GLU A 81 -0.16 5.29 -17.92
CA GLU A 81 0.98 5.36 -18.83
C GLU A 81 1.50 3.94 -18.77
N LYS A 82 1.25 3.20 -19.84
CA LYS A 82 1.64 1.82 -19.97
C LYS A 82 3.14 1.89 -19.78
N THR A 83 3.60 1.83 -18.53
CA THR A 83 4.97 1.55 -18.18
C THR A 83 5.10 0.23 -18.89
N GLU A 84 5.78 0.26 -20.03
CA GLU A 84 5.94 -0.90 -20.87
C GLU A 84 6.65 -1.90 -19.98
N SER A 85 5.89 -2.69 -19.26
CA SER A 85 6.40 -3.62 -18.28
C SER A 85 6.58 -4.90 -19.05
N LEU A 86 7.69 -5.58 -18.78
CA LEU A 86 7.97 -6.84 -19.43
C LEU A 86 6.82 -7.81 -19.10
N ASN A 87 6.11 -8.28 -20.14
CA ASN A 87 5.02 -9.22 -19.94
C ASN A 87 5.62 -10.61 -19.65
N LEU A 88 5.87 -10.89 -18.37
CA LEU A 88 6.53 -12.09 -17.88
C LEU A 88 5.59 -12.94 -17.01
N CYS A 89 5.61 -14.24 -17.26
CA CYS A 89 4.97 -15.27 -16.46
C CYS A 89 6.00 -15.93 -15.55
N PHE A 90 5.65 -16.09 -14.27
CA PHE A 90 6.50 -16.72 -13.25
C PHE A 90 5.75 -17.91 -12.66
N TYR A 91 6.33 -19.10 -12.75
CA TYR A 91 5.67 -20.33 -12.28
C TYR A 91 6.69 -21.43 -11.92
N PRO A 92 6.35 -22.38 -11.04
CA PRO A 92 5.15 -22.38 -10.22
C PRO A 92 5.24 -21.33 -9.08
N ASN A 93 4.09 -20.94 -8.53
CA ASN A 93 4.02 -20.14 -7.31
C ASN A 93 2.86 -20.68 -6.47
N PRO A 94 3.11 -21.37 -5.33
CA PRO A 94 4.42 -21.54 -4.68
C PRO A 94 5.42 -22.42 -5.45
N ALA A 95 6.72 -22.19 -5.24
CA ALA A 95 7.82 -22.98 -5.80
C ALA A 95 8.59 -23.74 -4.72
N THR A 96 9.18 -24.88 -5.09
CA THR A 96 9.89 -25.79 -4.17
C THR A 96 11.40 -25.78 -4.44
N TYR A 97 11.81 -25.93 -5.70
CA TYR A 97 13.22 -26.04 -6.10
C TYR A 97 13.62 -25.13 -7.26
N VAL A 98 12.68 -24.82 -8.15
CA VAL A 98 12.95 -24.03 -9.35
C VAL A 98 11.76 -23.13 -9.65
N ILE A 99 12.04 -21.92 -10.11
CA ILE A 99 11.08 -20.96 -10.64
C ILE A 99 11.42 -20.76 -12.11
N THR A 100 10.44 -20.95 -12.98
CA THR A 100 10.54 -20.64 -14.39
C THR A 100 10.02 -19.23 -14.66
N ILE A 101 10.81 -18.44 -15.38
CA ILE A 101 10.40 -17.15 -15.94
C ILE A 101 10.24 -17.31 -17.45
N GLN A 102 9.08 -16.95 -17.96
CA GLN A 102 8.77 -17.04 -19.39
C GLN A 102 8.24 -15.72 -19.90
N SER A 103 8.75 -15.31 -21.06
CA SER A 103 8.31 -14.14 -21.81
C SER A 103 7.65 -14.57 -23.12
N GLU A 104 6.72 -13.77 -23.60
CA GLU A 104 6.15 -13.95 -24.96
C GLU A 104 7.21 -13.67 -26.03
N PHE A 105 8.04 -12.65 -25.81
CA PHE A 105 9.12 -12.20 -26.71
C PHE A 105 10.50 -12.38 -26.07
N ILE A 106 11.55 -12.42 -26.89
CA ILE A 106 12.94 -12.49 -26.39
C ILE A 106 13.28 -11.22 -25.60
N VAL A 107 13.70 -11.39 -24.36
CA VAL A 107 14.17 -10.32 -23.48
C VAL A 107 15.69 -10.21 -23.64
N LYS A 108 16.19 -9.03 -24.00
CA LYS A 108 17.62 -8.77 -24.24
C LYS A 108 18.32 -8.19 -23.01
N SER A 109 19.55 -8.63 -22.82
CA SER A 109 20.46 -8.31 -21.71
C SER A 109 19.78 -8.23 -20.32
N PRO A 110 18.89 -9.17 -19.95
CA PRO A 110 18.12 -9.00 -18.73
C PRO A 110 18.98 -9.21 -17.47
N ILE A 111 18.66 -8.42 -16.44
CA ILE A 111 19.18 -8.55 -15.10
C ILE A 111 18.04 -9.02 -14.20
N ILE A 112 18.20 -10.21 -13.63
CA ILE A 112 17.26 -10.83 -12.72
C ILE A 112 17.81 -10.64 -11.31
N THR A 113 16.99 -10.12 -10.40
CA THR A 113 17.35 -9.92 -9.00
C THR A 113 16.29 -10.55 -8.11
N VAL A 114 16.74 -11.21 -7.05
CA VAL A 114 15.90 -11.86 -6.06
C VAL A 114 16.19 -11.24 -4.70
N ASN A 115 15.17 -10.66 -4.08
CA ASN A 115 15.27 -10.14 -2.72
C ASN A 115 14.32 -10.90 -1.78
N ASP A 116 14.71 -11.08 -0.52
CA ASP A 116 13.77 -11.54 0.50
C ASP A 116 12.76 -10.43 0.86
N ILE A 117 11.76 -10.77 1.70
CA ILE A 117 10.73 -9.82 2.15
C ILE A 117 11.30 -8.64 2.97
N ASN A 118 12.50 -8.77 3.52
CA ASN A 118 13.19 -7.70 4.25
C ASN A 118 14.05 -6.82 3.32
N GLY A 119 14.09 -7.13 2.01
CA GLY A 119 14.89 -6.41 1.02
C GLY A 119 16.35 -6.88 0.92
N LYS A 120 16.72 -7.99 1.56
CA LYS A 120 18.07 -8.56 1.43
C LYS A 120 18.21 -9.20 0.04
N LEU A 121 19.25 -8.81 -0.69
CA LEU A 121 19.61 -9.44 -1.96
C LEU A 121 20.06 -10.89 -1.74
N ILE A 122 19.37 -11.82 -2.39
CA ILE A 122 19.62 -13.27 -2.32
C ILE A 122 20.44 -13.71 -3.53
N GLN A 123 20.06 -13.26 -4.72
CA GLN A 123 20.67 -13.69 -5.96
C GLN A 123 20.51 -12.61 -7.04
N THR A 124 21.53 -12.51 -7.88
CA THR A 124 21.51 -11.68 -9.10
C THR A 124 22.05 -12.50 -10.26
N GLU A 125 21.32 -12.54 -11.36
CA GLU A 125 21.75 -13.17 -12.60
C GLU A 125 21.70 -12.17 -13.75
N LYS A 126 22.71 -12.22 -14.60
CA LYS A 126 22.78 -11.44 -15.83
C LYS A 126 22.84 -12.40 -17.00
N MET A 127 22.01 -12.19 -18.00
CA MET A 127 21.95 -13.02 -19.20
C MET A 127 22.13 -12.16 -20.44
N VAL A 128 22.53 -12.77 -21.56
CA VAL A 128 22.59 -12.08 -22.86
C VAL A 128 21.19 -11.90 -23.43
N GLU A 129 20.37 -12.94 -23.36
CA GLU A 129 18.96 -12.91 -23.71
C GLU A 129 18.24 -14.14 -23.15
N PHE A 130 16.92 -14.07 -22.97
CA PHE A 130 16.09 -15.26 -22.75
C PHE A 130 14.67 -15.08 -23.29
N GLN A 131 14.05 -16.18 -23.69
CA GLN A 131 12.59 -16.27 -23.79
C GLN A 131 12.00 -17.10 -22.65
N LYS A 132 12.76 -18.08 -22.16
CA LYS A 132 12.46 -18.88 -20.98
C LYS A 132 13.76 -19.10 -20.19
N CYS A 133 13.74 -18.90 -18.88
CA CYS A 133 14.86 -19.23 -18.00
C CYS A 133 14.36 -19.84 -16.68
N GLU A 134 15.28 -20.47 -15.96
CA GLU A 134 15.02 -21.16 -14.69
C GLU A 134 15.93 -20.59 -13.61
N ILE A 135 15.34 -20.28 -12.46
CA ILE A 135 16.03 -19.81 -11.27
C ILE A 135 15.91 -20.90 -10.21
N TYR A 136 17.05 -21.43 -9.77
CA TYR A 136 17.11 -22.46 -8.75
C TYR A 136 16.99 -21.85 -7.35
N CYS A 137 16.00 -22.30 -6.60
CA CYS A 137 15.68 -21.84 -5.24
C CYS A 137 15.80 -22.96 -4.19
N ASP A 138 16.49 -24.06 -4.53
CA ASP A 138 16.74 -25.21 -3.67
C ASP A 138 17.49 -24.85 -2.38
N SER A 139 18.31 -23.81 -2.40
CA SER A 139 19.07 -23.31 -1.26
C SER A 139 18.32 -22.25 -0.44
N TRP A 140 17.18 -21.76 -0.93
CA TRP A 140 16.42 -20.68 -0.27
C TRP A 140 15.58 -21.25 0.87
N VAL A 141 15.34 -20.45 1.91
CA VAL A 141 14.48 -20.83 3.04
C VAL A 141 13.01 -20.64 2.64
N ASP A 142 12.10 -21.40 3.24
CA ASP A 142 10.67 -21.18 3.06
C ASP A 142 10.28 -19.74 3.44
N GLY A 143 9.56 -19.06 2.56
CA GLY A 143 9.29 -17.64 2.73
C GLY A 143 8.77 -16.94 1.49
N THR A 144 8.72 -15.61 1.56
CA THR A 144 8.29 -14.75 0.46
C THR A 144 9.48 -14.00 -0.11
N TYR A 145 9.58 -14.01 -1.43
CA TYR A 145 10.65 -13.36 -2.18
C TYR A 145 10.05 -12.45 -3.25
N ILE A 146 10.80 -11.40 -3.59
CA ILE A 146 10.48 -10.49 -4.69
C ILE A 146 11.49 -10.76 -5.80
N LEU A 147 11.00 -11.26 -6.93
CA LEU A 147 11.77 -11.43 -8.14
C LEU A 147 11.54 -10.23 -9.05
N THR A 148 12.61 -9.56 -9.46
CA THR A 148 12.56 -8.41 -10.38
C THR A 148 13.43 -8.70 -11.59
N VAL A 149 12.86 -8.54 -12.77
CA VAL A 149 13.57 -8.61 -14.05
C VAL A 149 13.61 -7.21 -14.64
N VAL A 150 14.78 -6.77 -15.10
CA VAL A 150 14.99 -5.50 -15.79
C VAL A 150 15.66 -5.80 -17.14
N ASP A 151 15.15 -5.26 -18.24
CA ASP A 151 15.77 -5.39 -19.56
C ASP A 151 16.80 -4.28 -19.86
N GLU A 152 17.39 -4.32 -21.06
CA GLU A 152 18.33 -3.31 -21.54
C GLU A 152 17.76 -1.90 -21.66
N ASN A 153 16.45 -1.78 -21.86
CA ASN A 153 15.74 -0.51 -22.00
C ASN A 153 15.32 0.08 -20.64
N GLY A 154 15.62 -0.63 -19.54
CA GLY A 154 15.22 -0.26 -18.19
C GLY A 154 13.76 -0.58 -17.86
N LEU A 155 13.05 -1.27 -18.75
CA LEU A 155 11.72 -1.80 -18.47
C LEU A 155 11.86 -2.90 -17.43
N ASN A 156 10.96 -2.91 -16.44
CA ASN A 156 11.03 -3.86 -15.36
C ASN A 156 9.68 -4.52 -15.07
N THR A 157 9.77 -5.71 -14.49
CA THR A 157 8.63 -6.43 -13.93
C THR A 157 9.06 -7.11 -12.65
N SER A 158 8.33 -6.83 -11.56
CA SER A 158 8.49 -7.50 -10.28
C SER A 158 7.31 -8.41 -9.98
N ARG A 159 7.60 -9.57 -9.38
CA ARG A 159 6.60 -10.52 -8.88
C ARG A 159 6.98 -11.04 -7.50
N LYS A 160 5.96 -11.18 -6.66
CA LYS A 160 6.06 -11.85 -5.36
C LYS A 160 5.93 -13.36 -5.56
N ILE A 161 6.93 -14.12 -5.13
CA ILE A 161 6.97 -15.57 -5.19
C ILE A 161 7.02 -16.14 -3.78
N ILE A 162 6.31 -17.25 -3.57
CA ILE A 162 6.29 -17.99 -2.31
C ILE A 162 7.14 -19.24 -2.51
N ILE A 163 8.14 -19.43 -1.65
CA ILE A 163 8.90 -20.69 -1.57
C ILE A 163 8.32 -21.54 -0.45
N LYS A 164 8.01 -22.79 -0.77
CA LYS A 164 7.52 -23.78 0.19
C LYS A 164 8.00 -25.18 -0.19
N LYS A 165 8.80 -25.81 0.68
CA LYS A 165 9.34 -27.15 0.49
C LYS A 165 8.50 -28.26 1.12
#